data_AF-A0A7R9QK63-F1
#
_entry.id   AF-A0A7R9QK63-F1
#
_cell.length_a   1.000
_cell.length_b   1.000
_cell.length_c   1.000
_cell.angle_alpha   90.00
_cell.angle_beta   90.00
_cell.angle_gamma   90.00
#
_symmetry.space_group_name_H-M   'P 1'
#
loop_
_entity.id
_entity.type
_entity.pdbx_description
1 polymer ?
#
loop_
_entity_poly.entity_id
_entity_poly.type
_entity_poly.pdbx_seq_one_letter_code
_entity_poly.pdbx_strand_id
1 'polypeptide(L)'
;MSDATLSSEQLDREEEEILLSPPKTLLSLLEQMDGIIDTMLSEYCIGDCICAVEADTDSYTYTLAYLLIWGQILDIFGNLSEESRPQFTAFLRQSSYLSRLLENLFRLMPLSATDAHNIDTESWLTSDWTERLLDEPRLDSHHIQRLSAYLYYLILRRLPASVRQWWNNCDRRTSEVVNKYTAGYFSGVLCGQELE
;
A
#
# COMPACT_ATOMS: atom_id res chain seq x y z
N MET A 1 0.17 55.60 -29.32
CA MET A 1 -0.12 56.24 -28.02
C MET A 1 -1.37 55.57 -27.47
N SER A 2 -1.20 54.85 -26.35
CA SER A 2 -2.17 54.48 -25.28
C SER A 2 -3.55 53.92 -25.68
N ASP A 3 -4.16 52.88 -25.12
CA ASP A 3 -4.11 52.18 -23.81
C ASP A 3 -4.51 50.70 -24.09
N ALA A 4 -4.07 49.62 -23.41
CA ALA A 4 -3.81 49.35 -22.00
C ALA A 4 -5.06 49.41 -21.08
N THR A 5 -6.05 48.53 -21.28
CA THR A 5 -6.94 48.09 -20.17
C THR A 5 -7.57 46.71 -20.45
N LEU A 6 -7.23 45.75 -19.59
CA LEU A 6 -8.03 44.62 -19.10
C LEU A 6 -8.92 43.82 -20.08
N SER A 7 -8.57 42.55 -20.26
CA SER A 7 -9.36 41.47 -19.63
C SER A 7 -8.47 40.23 -19.52
N SER A 8 -7.55 40.13 -18.55
CA SER A 8 -7.79 39.57 -17.20
C SER A 8 -8.59 38.26 -17.12
N GLU A 9 -8.83 37.53 -18.22
CA GLU A 9 -9.63 36.29 -18.21
C GLU A 9 -8.99 35.08 -18.91
N GLN A 10 -7.73 35.15 -19.35
CA GLN A 10 -7.03 33.98 -19.91
C GLN A 10 -5.75 33.62 -19.17
N LEU A 11 -5.57 34.14 -17.95
CA LEU A 11 -4.82 33.41 -16.93
C LEU A 11 -5.72 32.28 -16.41
N ASP A 12 -6.09 31.36 -17.30
CA ASP A 12 -6.33 29.98 -16.91
C ASP A 12 -4.98 29.46 -16.44
N ARG A 13 -4.72 29.84 -15.19
CA ARG A 13 -3.85 29.18 -14.27
C ARG A 13 -4.38 27.74 -14.24
N GLU A 14 -3.93 26.93 -15.18
CA GLU A 14 -3.61 25.55 -14.87
C GLU A 14 -2.65 25.65 -13.69
N GLU A 15 -3.22 25.82 -12.49
CA GLU A 15 -2.61 25.35 -11.26
C GLU A 15 -2.45 23.86 -11.53
N GLU A 16 -1.34 23.51 -12.19
CA GLU A 16 -0.70 22.21 -12.09
C GLU A 16 -0.72 21.94 -10.60
N GLU A 17 -1.72 21.19 -10.15
CA GLU A 17 -1.91 20.83 -8.76
C GLU A 17 -0.57 20.23 -8.38
N ILE A 18 0.25 20.95 -7.59
CA ILE A 18 1.62 20.52 -7.32
C ILE A 18 1.49 19.28 -6.46
N LEU A 19 1.44 18.14 -7.12
CA LEU A 19 1.24 16.87 -6.50
C LEU A 19 2.48 16.59 -5.67
N LEU A 20 2.29 16.50 -4.36
CA LEU A 20 3.37 16.15 -3.47
C LEU A 20 3.75 14.69 -3.76
N SER A 21 4.90 14.52 -4.41
CA SER A 21 5.42 13.22 -4.79
C SER A 21 6.49 12.77 -3.78
N PRO A 22 6.67 11.46 -3.56
CA PRO A 22 7.82 10.94 -2.85
C PRO A 22 9.14 11.39 -3.52
N PRO A 23 10.28 11.35 -2.80
CA PRO A 23 11.58 11.66 -3.38
C PRO A 23 11.78 10.91 -4.72
N LYS A 24 12.21 11.63 -5.77
CA LYS A 24 12.31 11.08 -7.14
C LYS A 24 13.08 9.76 -7.22
N THR A 25 14.14 9.63 -6.42
CA THR A 25 14.95 8.40 -6.32
C THR A 25 14.13 7.22 -5.82
N LEU A 26 13.24 7.46 -4.85
CA LEU A 26 12.36 6.45 -4.30
C LEU A 26 11.29 6.06 -5.32
N LEU A 27 10.76 7.02 -6.09
CA LEU A 27 9.84 6.74 -7.19
C LEU A 27 10.48 5.91 -8.31
N SER A 28 11.69 6.24 -8.75
CA SER A 28 12.38 5.45 -9.78
C SER A 28 12.65 4.01 -9.31
N LEU A 29 12.96 3.85 -8.02
CA LEU A 29 13.16 2.54 -7.43
C LEU A 29 11.84 1.77 -7.32
N LEU A 30 10.75 2.46 -6.94
CA LEU A 30 9.42 1.89 -6.94
C LEU A 30 9.05 1.37 -8.32
N GLU A 31 9.20 2.18 -9.38
CA GLU A 31 8.88 1.78 -10.76
C GLU A 31 9.68 0.56 -11.20
N GLN A 32 10.97 0.51 -10.87
CA GLN A 32 11.82 -0.63 -11.17
C GLN A 32 11.33 -1.90 -10.44
N MET A 33 11.03 -1.79 -9.15
CA MET A 33 10.55 -2.92 -8.36
C MET A 33 9.14 -3.35 -8.77
N ASP A 34 8.25 -2.41 -9.09
CA ASP A 34 6.87 -2.69 -9.52
C ASP A 34 6.85 -3.58 -10.77
N GLY A 35 7.73 -3.31 -11.75
CA GLY A 35 7.84 -4.16 -12.94
C GLY A 35 8.34 -5.58 -12.65
N ILE A 36 9.30 -5.72 -11.73
CA ILE A 36 9.83 -7.04 -11.30
C ILE A 36 8.74 -7.82 -10.56
N ILE A 37 8.08 -7.18 -9.60
CA ILE A 37 7.07 -7.82 -8.75
C ILE A 37 5.82 -8.15 -9.54
N ASP A 38 5.36 -7.28 -10.43
CA ASP A 38 4.19 -7.57 -11.27
C ASP A 38 4.48 -8.75 -12.21
N THR A 39 5.68 -8.82 -12.79
CA THR A 39 6.11 -10.00 -13.58
C THR A 39 6.13 -11.26 -12.73
N MET A 40 6.73 -11.20 -11.55
CA MET A 40 6.86 -12.34 -10.62
C MET A 40 5.50 -12.84 -10.13
N LEU A 41 4.56 -11.92 -9.87
CA LEU A 41 3.24 -12.23 -9.32
C LEU A 41 2.17 -12.42 -10.39
N SER A 42 2.49 -12.22 -11.68
CA SER A 42 1.52 -12.30 -12.78
C SER A 42 0.82 -13.65 -12.92
N GLU A 43 1.47 -14.73 -12.46
CA GLU A 43 0.91 -16.10 -12.49
C GLU A 43 -0.07 -16.36 -11.32
N TYR A 44 -0.14 -15.46 -10.34
CA TYR A 44 -0.93 -15.63 -9.12
C TYR A 44 -2.22 -14.79 -9.17
N CYS A 45 -3.36 -15.48 -9.13
CA CYS A 45 -4.66 -14.86 -9.02
C CYS A 45 -5.06 -14.63 -7.56
N ILE A 46 -5.66 -13.48 -7.28
CA ILE A 46 -6.20 -13.17 -5.96
C ILE A 46 -7.28 -14.20 -5.61
N GLY A 47 -7.08 -14.92 -4.51
CA GLY A 47 -8.02 -15.93 -4.02
C GLY A 47 -7.87 -17.34 -4.62
N ASP A 48 -6.86 -17.61 -5.44
CA ASP A 48 -6.58 -18.97 -5.96
C ASP A 48 -5.40 -19.63 -5.22
N CYS A 49 -4.23 -18.99 -5.20
CA CYS A 49 -3.01 -19.50 -4.56
C CYS A 49 -2.25 -18.36 -3.88
N ILE A 50 -1.64 -18.64 -2.72
CA ILE A 50 -0.73 -17.69 -2.05
C ILE A 50 0.65 -17.83 -2.69
N CYS A 51 1.26 -16.72 -3.09
CA CYS A 51 2.67 -16.74 -3.50
C CYS A 51 3.55 -16.89 -2.25
N ALA A 52 4.03 -18.12 -2.01
CA ALA A 52 5.02 -18.37 -0.96
C ALA A 52 6.41 -17.99 -1.49
N VAL A 53 6.91 -16.83 -1.04
CA VAL A 53 8.24 -16.36 -1.43
C VAL A 53 9.27 -16.93 -0.46
N GLU A 54 10.02 -17.94 -0.90
CA GLU A 54 11.03 -18.62 -0.07
C GLU A 54 12.24 -17.73 0.19
N ALA A 55 12.80 -17.82 1.40
CA ALA A 55 14.01 -17.10 1.76
C ALA A 55 15.22 -17.54 0.93
N ASP A 56 16.26 -16.71 0.92
CA ASP A 56 17.50 -16.88 0.14
C ASP A 56 17.29 -16.92 -1.39
N THR A 57 16.12 -16.48 -1.87
CA THR A 57 15.84 -16.29 -3.29
C THR A 57 15.93 -14.84 -3.71
N ASP A 58 16.20 -14.61 -4.99
CA ASP A 58 16.13 -13.29 -5.60
C ASP A 58 14.70 -12.72 -5.47
N SER A 59 13.68 -13.55 -5.67
CA SER A 59 12.27 -13.22 -5.47
C SER A 59 11.99 -12.66 -4.07
N TYR A 60 12.56 -13.26 -3.03
CA TYR A 60 12.46 -12.75 -1.66
C TYR A 60 13.09 -11.38 -1.51
N THR A 61 14.30 -11.20 -2.04
CA THR A 61 15.03 -9.94 -1.94
C THR A 61 14.28 -8.81 -2.65
N TYR A 62 13.77 -9.06 -3.86
CA TYR A 62 12.98 -8.06 -4.61
C TYR A 62 11.64 -7.77 -3.92
N THR A 63 10.96 -8.80 -3.39
CA THR A 63 9.68 -8.62 -2.70
C THR A 63 9.87 -7.82 -1.41
N LEU A 64 10.89 -8.16 -0.63
CA LEU A 64 11.21 -7.39 0.57
C LEU A 64 11.53 -5.94 0.23
N ALA A 65 12.41 -5.69 -0.75
CA ALA A 65 12.73 -4.33 -1.19
C ALA A 65 11.49 -3.54 -1.60
N TYR A 66 10.58 -4.14 -2.37
CA TYR A 66 9.31 -3.53 -2.75
C TYR A 66 8.45 -3.14 -1.54
N LEU A 67 8.28 -4.06 -0.58
CA LEU A 67 7.50 -3.81 0.64
C LEU A 67 8.15 -2.71 1.50
N LEU A 68 9.48 -2.67 1.60
CA LEU A 68 10.20 -1.63 2.34
C LEU A 68 10.02 -0.25 1.70
N ILE A 69 10.11 -0.16 0.37
CA ILE A 69 9.86 1.09 -0.36
C ILE A 69 8.46 1.61 -0.05
N TRP A 70 7.46 0.74 -0.09
CA TRP A 70 6.09 1.10 0.25
C TRP A 70 5.90 1.48 1.72
N GLY A 71 6.57 0.78 2.63
CA GLY A 71 6.63 1.15 4.05
C GLY A 71 7.12 2.58 4.22
N GLN A 72 8.20 2.96 3.54
CA GLN A 72 8.74 4.32 3.55
C GLN A 72 7.79 5.35 2.92
N ILE A 73 7.15 5.04 1.78
CA ILE A 73 6.14 5.93 1.16
C ILE A 73 5.00 6.20 2.12
N LEU A 74 4.47 5.14 2.75
CA LEU A 74 3.38 5.28 3.70
C LEU A 74 3.84 6.05 4.94
N ASP A 75 5.07 5.85 5.41
CA ASP A 75 5.61 6.57 6.57
C ASP A 75 5.79 8.06 6.30
N ILE A 76 6.35 8.42 5.14
CA ILE A 76 6.38 9.79 4.65
C ILE A 76 4.97 10.36 4.68
N PHE A 77 3.98 9.65 4.13
CA PHE A 77 2.58 10.09 4.15
C PHE A 77 2.01 10.28 5.57
N GLY A 78 2.35 9.38 6.50
CA GLY A 78 1.94 9.48 7.90
C GLY A 78 2.47 10.75 8.58
N ASN A 79 3.70 11.15 8.23
CA ASN A 79 4.37 12.33 8.76
C ASN A 79 4.01 13.64 8.03
N LEU A 80 3.23 13.60 6.95
CA LEU A 80 2.74 14.80 6.27
C LEU A 80 1.70 15.55 7.11
N SER A 81 1.71 16.88 6.98
CA SER A 81 0.67 17.76 7.52
C SER A 81 -0.69 17.48 6.87
N GLU A 82 -1.77 17.84 7.56
CA GLU A 82 -3.14 17.65 7.07
C GLU A 82 -3.40 18.35 5.73
N GLU A 83 -2.73 19.48 5.48
CA GLU A 83 -2.83 20.25 4.24
C GLU A 83 -2.15 19.57 3.04
N SER A 84 -1.11 18.78 3.28
CA SER A 84 -0.32 18.08 2.24
C SER A 84 -0.84 16.68 1.92
N ARG A 85 -1.60 16.06 2.83
CA ARG A 85 -2.16 14.71 2.63
C ARG A 85 -3.08 14.59 1.40
N PRO A 86 -3.97 15.56 1.09
CA PRO A 86 -4.79 15.49 -0.11
C PRO A 86 -3.96 15.44 -1.40
N GLN A 87 -2.92 16.27 -1.50
CA GLN A 87 -2.04 16.33 -2.68
C GLN A 87 -1.28 15.02 -2.90
N PHE A 88 -0.72 14.44 -1.83
CA PHE A 88 -0.04 13.15 -1.90
C PHE A 88 -1.02 12.00 -2.20
N THR A 89 -2.22 12.04 -1.65
CA THR A 89 -3.27 11.06 -1.94
C THR A 89 -3.71 11.15 -3.40
N ALA A 90 -3.84 12.36 -3.95
CA ALA A 90 -4.14 12.60 -5.35
C ALA A 90 -3.03 12.02 -6.25
N PHE A 91 -1.76 12.22 -5.89
CA PHE A 91 -0.62 11.60 -6.58
C PHE A 91 -0.73 10.07 -6.63
N LEU A 92 -0.94 9.43 -5.47
CA LEU A 92 -1.06 7.97 -5.39
C LEU A 92 -2.26 7.42 -6.18
N ARG A 93 -3.35 8.19 -6.26
CA ARG A 93 -4.55 7.80 -7.02
C ARG A 93 -4.34 7.92 -8.53
N GLN A 94 -3.80 9.05 -8.99
CA GLN A 94 -3.61 9.30 -10.42
C GLN A 94 -2.59 8.34 -11.06
N SER A 95 -1.58 7.95 -10.29
CA SER A 95 -0.47 7.11 -10.76
C SER A 95 -0.76 5.61 -10.79
N SER A 96 -1.91 5.15 -10.29
CA SER A 96 -2.31 3.74 -10.16
C SER A 96 -1.39 2.84 -9.31
N TYR A 97 -0.28 3.38 -8.75
CA TYR A 97 0.65 2.62 -7.92
C TYR A 97 -0.04 1.97 -6.71
N LEU A 98 -0.99 2.68 -6.08
CA LEU A 98 -1.71 2.15 -4.93
C LEU A 98 -2.59 0.95 -5.28
N SER A 99 -3.23 0.96 -6.45
CA SER A 99 -4.04 -0.17 -6.91
C SER A 99 -3.18 -1.41 -7.15
N ARG A 100 -2.03 -1.24 -7.81
CA ARG A 100 -1.07 -2.34 -8.04
C ARG A 100 -0.50 -2.88 -6.74
N LEU A 101 -0.16 -2.00 -5.80
CA LEU A 101 0.26 -2.41 -4.46
C LEU A 101 -0.81 -3.27 -3.80
N LEU A 102 -2.07 -2.82 -3.76
CA LEU A 102 -3.15 -3.58 -3.12
C LEU A 102 -3.30 -4.96 -3.75
N GLU A 103 -3.27 -5.07 -5.07
CA GLU A 103 -3.30 -6.36 -5.76
C GLU A 103 -2.12 -7.25 -5.38
N ASN A 104 -0.90 -6.72 -5.41
CA ASN A 104 0.31 -7.45 -5.05
C ASN A 104 0.30 -7.90 -3.58
N LEU A 105 -0.17 -7.05 -2.66
CA LEU A 105 -0.34 -7.43 -1.25
C LEU A 105 -1.32 -8.60 -1.11
N PHE A 106 -2.46 -8.58 -1.80
CA PHE A 106 -3.41 -9.69 -1.73
C PHE A 106 -2.93 -11.00 -2.40
N ARG A 107 -1.95 -10.92 -3.31
CA ARG A 107 -1.23 -12.09 -3.86
C ARG A 107 -0.19 -12.66 -2.86
N LEU A 108 0.36 -11.80 -2.00
CA LEU A 108 1.39 -12.15 -1.00
C LEU A 108 0.83 -12.49 0.39
N MET A 109 -0.34 -11.97 0.76
CA MET A 109 -0.95 -12.19 2.08
C MET A 109 -1.52 -13.60 2.25
N PRO A 110 -1.51 -14.16 3.48
CA PRO A 110 -2.07 -15.46 3.75
C PRO A 110 -3.59 -15.40 3.79
N LEU A 111 -4.27 -15.99 2.81
CA LEU A 111 -5.73 -15.94 2.68
C LEU A 111 -6.49 -16.87 3.65
N SER A 112 -5.79 -17.73 4.40
CA SER A 112 -6.35 -18.76 5.27
C SER A 112 -6.31 -18.37 6.75
N ALA A 113 -7.40 -18.62 7.49
CA ALA A 113 -7.52 -18.31 8.92
C ALA A 113 -6.58 -19.12 9.80
N THR A 114 -6.17 -20.28 9.34
CA THR A 114 -5.22 -21.14 10.02
C THR A 114 -3.79 -20.60 9.97
N ASP A 115 -3.39 -19.96 8.86
CA ASP A 115 -2.05 -19.35 8.74
C ASP A 115 -2.00 -17.97 9.38
N ALA A 116 -3.11 -17.22 9.30
CA ALA A 116 -3.25 -15.91 9.92
C ALA A 116 -3.39 -15.97 11.45
N HIS A 117 -3.91 -17.06 12.04
CA HIS A 117 -3.99 -17.22 13.51
C HIS A 117 -2.62 -17.35 14.19
N ASN A 118 -1.59 -17.74 13.43
CA ASN A 118 -0.19 -17.79 13.91
C ASN A 118 0.50 -16.43 13.81
N ILE A 119 -0.12 -15.45 13.14
CA ILE A 119 0.35 -14.08 13.16
C ILE A 119 -0.36 -13.45 14.36
N ASP A 120 0.38 -13.14 15.41
CA ASP A 120 -0.09 -12.35 16.56
C ASP A 120 -0.40 -10.92 16.07
N THR A 121 -1.50 -10.82 15.33
CA THR A 121 -1.78 -9.74 14.37
C THR A 121 -2.02 -8.46 15.15
N GLU A 122 -2.65 -8.51 16.32
CA GLU A 122 -2.84 -7.34 17.18
C GLU A 122 -1.52 -6.76 17.74
N SER A 123 -0.62 -7.62 18.22
CA SER A 123 0.69 -7.23 18.76
C SER A 123 1.64 -6.70 17.69
N TRP A 124 1.59 -7.28 16.47
CA TRP A 124 2.38 -6.80 15.33
C TRP A 124 1.87 -5.47 14.79
N LEU A 125 0.56 -5.34 14.58
CA LEU A 125 -0.03 -4.16 13.94
C LEU A 125 0.07 -2.87 14.77
N THR A 126 0.32 -2.99 16.08
CA THR A 126 0.42 -1.86 17.02
C THR A 126 1.84 -1.31 17.18
N SER A 127 2.88 -2.03 16.76
CA SER A 127 4.29 -1.64 16.92
C SER A 127 4.85 -0.93 15.68
N ASP A 128 5.96 -0.18 15.82
CA ASP A 128 6.68 0.34 14.65
C ASP A 128 7.19 -0.84 13.79
N TRP A 129 6.87 -0.81 12.51
CA TRP A 129 7.23 -1.86 11.56
C TRP A 129 8.73 -1.98 11.36
N THR A 130 9.45 -0.87 11.57
CA THR A 130 10.89 -0.82 11.46
C THR A 130 11.55 -1.61 12.59
N GLU A 131 11.01 -1.54 13.80
CA GLU A 131 11.49 -2.32 14.94
C GLU A 131 11.18 -3.81 14.75
N ARG A 132 9.98 -4.15 14.29
CA ARG A 132 9.60 -5.56 14.02
C ARG A 132 10.36 -6.20 12.87
N LEU A 133 10.70 -5.42 11.84
CA LEU A 133 11.58 -5.87 10.76
C LEU A 133 12.98 -6.26 11.28
N LEU A 134 13.50 -5.49 12.24
CA LEU A 134 14.82 -5.70 12.83
C LEU A 134 14.84 -6.82 13.87
N ASP A 135 13.73 -7.01 14.58
CA ASP A 135 13.57 -8.03 15.61
C ASP A 135 13.23 -9.42 15.06
N GLU A 136 12.91 -9.56 13.77
CA GLU A 136 12.55 -10.85 13.17
C GLU A 136 13.78 -11.75 12.97
N PRO A 137 13.90 -12.87 13.72
CA PRO A 137 15.07 -13.73 13.65
C PRO A 137 15.02 -14.71 12.47
N ARG A 138 13.88 -14.78 11.75
CA ARG A 138 13.66 -15.73 10.65
C ARG A 138 13.17 -15.00 9.41
N LEU A 139 14.06 -14.93 8.42
CA LEU A 139 13.70 -14.56 7.06
C LEU A 139 13.07 -15.81 6.43
N ASP A 140 11.75 -15.82 6.31
CA ASP A 140 10.98 -16.90 5.69
C ASP A 140 9.77 -16.34 4.94
N SER A 141 9.01 -17.19 4.25
CA SER A 141 7.81 -16.75 3.51
C SER A 141 6.76 -16.12 4.44
N HIS A 142 6.70 -16.54 5.71
CA HIS A 142 5.83 -15.93 6.70
C HIS A 142 6.23 -14.49 7.03
N HIS A 143 7.52 -14.15 7.00
CA HIS A 143 7.96 -12.77 7.16
C HIS A 143 7.38 -11.84 6.08
N ILE A 144 7.43 -12.23 4.81
CA ILE A 144 6.84 -11.46 3.69
C ILE A 144 5.32 -11.34 3.85
N GLN A 145 4.66 -12.42 4.25
CA GLN A 145 3.22 -12.45 4.51
C GLN A 145 2.82 -11.48 5.62
N ARG A 146 3.55 -11.50 6.75
CA ARG A 146 3.31 -10.64 7.92
C ARG A 146 3.54 -9.18 7.59
N LEU A 147 4.62 -8.86 6.87
CA LEU A 147 4.90 -7.51 6.40
C LEU A 147 3.83 -7.01 5.42
N SER A 148 3.36 -7.88 4.50
CA SER A 148 2.29 -7.55 3.55
C SER A 148 0.96 -7.25 4.26
N ALA A 149 0.59 -8.05 5.26
CA ALA A 149 -0.58 -7.82 6.11
C ALA A 149 -0.48 -6.50 6.87
N TYR A 150 0.69 -6.18 7.41
CA TYR A 150 0.93 -4.92 8.10
C TYR A 150 0.82 -3.71 7.19
N LEU A 151 1.40 -3.74 5.99
CA LEU A 151 1.25 -2.65 5.02
C LEU A 151 -0.22 -2.46 4.63
N TYR A 152 -0.97 -3.55 4.44
CA TYR A 152 -2.41 -3.45 4.17
C TYR A 152 -3.16 -2.75 5.32
N TYR A 153 -2.86 -3.08 6.58
CA TYR A 153 -3.41 -2.37 7.73
C TYR A 153 -3.05 -0.87 7.74
N LEU A 154 -1.79 -0.52 7.47
CA LEU A 154 -1.39 0.89 7.37
C LEU A 154 -2.17 1.63 6.29
N ILE A 155 -2.39 1.00 5.14
CA ILE A 155 -3.17 1.60 4.05
C ILE A 155 -4.63 1.77 4.45
N LEU A 156 -5.23 0.78 5.12
CA LEU A 156 -6.60 0.90 5.66
C LEU A 156 -6.72 2.06 6.65
N ARG A 157 -5.73 2.24 7.53
CA ARG A 157 -5.73 3.31 8.54
C ARG A 157 -5.46 4.69 7.95
N ARG A 158 -4.52 4.79 7.00
CA ARG A 158 -4.04 6.07 6.45
C ARG A 158 -4.83 6.53 5.22
N LEU A 159 -5.35 5.59 4.42
CA LEU A 159 -5.98 5.84 3.12
C LEU A 159 -7.31 5.08 2.92
N PRO A 160 -8.25 5.06 3.90
CA PRO A 160 -9.47 4.23 3.83
C PRO A 160 -10.34 4.57 2.60
N ALA A 161 -10.43 5.85 2.23
CA ALA A 161 -11.20 6.28 1.07
C ALA A 161 -10.62 5.73 -0.24
N SER A 162 -9.28 5.67 -0.35
CA SER A 162 -8.61 5.14 -1.54
C SER A 162 -8.77 3.62 -1.64
N VAL A 163 -8.69 2.91 -0.51
CA VAL A 163 -8.97 1.46 -0.48
C VAL A 163 -10.41 1.17 -0.89
N ARG A 164 -11.37 1.95 -0.38
CA ARG A 164 -12.78 1.79 -0.74
C ARG A 164 -13.03 2.02 -2.22
N GLN A 165 -12.39 3.04 -2.80
CA GLN A 165 -12.46 3.31 -4.23
C GLN A 165 -11.86 2.17 -5.06
N TRP A 166 -10.69 1.67 -4.69
CA TRP A 166 -10.08 0.50 -5.35
C TRP A 166 -10.98 -0.73 -5.26
N TRP A 167 -11.50 -1.05 -4.07
CA TRP A 167 -12.36 -2.20 -3.84
C TRP A 167 -13.64 -2.16 -4.69
N ASN A 168 -14.26 -0.97 -4.85
CA ASN A 168 -15.42 -0.79 -5.73
C ASN A 168 -15.11 -1.03 -7.21
N ASN A 169 -13.85 -0.86 -7.61
CA ASN A 169 -13.39 -1.06 -8.99
C ASN A 169 -12.87 -2.48 -9.24
N CYS A 170 -12.68 -3.29 -8.20
CA CYS A 170 -12.31 -4.69 -8.32
C CYS A 170 -13.44 -5.52 -8.94
N ASP A 171 -13.08 -6.64 -9.58
CA ASP A 171 -14.06 -7.62 -10.01
C ASP A 171 -14.74 -8.30 -8.81
N ARG A 172 -15.86 -8.99 -9.06
CA ARG A 172 -16.65 -9.63 -8.00
C ARG A 172 -15.83 -10.61 -7.16
N ARG A 173 -14.92 -11.36 -7.79
CA ARG A 173 -14.11 -12.36 -7.07
C ARG A 173 -13.13 -11.68 -6.12
N THR A 174 -12.35 -10.71 -6.61
CA THR A 174 -11.38 -9.99 -5.79
C THR A 174 -12.06 -9.24 -4.65
N SER A 175 -13.17 -8.55 -4.92
CA SER A 175 -13.91 -7.82 -3.90
C SER A 175 -14.47 -8.73 -2.78
N GLU A 176 -14.96 -9.92 -3.11
CA GLU A 176 -15.39 -10.94 -2.13
C GLU A 176 -14.23 -11.42 -1.25
N VAL A 177 -13.07 -11.71 -1.85
CA VAL A 177 -11.86 -12.15 -1.13
C VAL A 177 -11.37 -11.05 -0.18
N VAL A 178 -11.25 -9.83 -0.67
CA VAL A 178 -10.86 -8.66 0.14
C VAL A 178 -11.81 -8.50 1.31
N ASN A 179 -13.12 -8.49 1.06
CA ASN A 179 -14.11 -8.28 2.12
C ASN A 179 -14.04 -9.37 3.20
N LYS A 180 -13.91 -10.64 2.80
CA LYS A 180 -13.76 -11.76 3.74
C LYS A 180 -12.50 -11.61 4.59
N TYR A 181 -11.38 -11.22 3.98
CA TYR A 181 -10.11 -11.05 4.66
C TYR A 181 -10.14 -9.85 5.62
N THR A 182 -10.60 -8.69 5.15
CA THR A 182 -10.70 -7.47 5.97
C THR A 182 -11.65 -7.66 7.15
N ALA A 183 -12.82 -8.26 6.93
CA ALA A 183 -13.79 -8.56 7.98
C ALA A 183 -13.26 -9.58 9.00
N GLY A 184 -12.48 -10.56 8.54
CA GLY A 184 -11.96 -11.64 9.38
C GLY A 184 -10.81 -11.21 10.31
N TYR A 185 -9.86 -10.41 9.84
CA TYR A 185 -8.62 -10.13 10.59
C TYR A 185 -8.45 -8.68 11.02
N PHE A 186 -8.96 -7.73 10.24
CA PHE A 186 -8.71 -6.30 10.49
C PHE A 186 -9.89 -5.62 11.16
N SER A 187 -11.12 -6.15 11.04
CA SER A 187 -12.29 -5.55 11.67
C SER A 187 -12.17 -5.49 13.20
N GLY A 188 -11.61 -6.50 13.85
CA GLY A 188 -11.41 -6.49 15.31
C GLY A 188 -10.40 -5.42 15.74
N VAL A 189 -9.26 -5.35 15.05
CA VAL A 189 -8.17 -4.40 15.35
C VAL A 189 -8.58 -2.96 15.06
N LEU A 190 -9.29 -2.73 13.96
CA LEU A 190 -9.78 -1.40 13.59
C LEU A 190 -10.89 -0.92 14.53
N CYS A 191 -11.80 -1.80 14.96
CA CYS A 191 -12.84 -1.44 15.92
C CYS A 191 -12.32 -1.23 17.34
N GLY A 192 -11.27 -1.94 17.77
CA GLY A 192 -10.66 -1.77 19.09
C GLY A 192 -9.98 -0.41 19.26
N GLN A 193 -9.37 0.12 18.21
CA GLN A 193 -8.64 1.40 18.24
C GLN A 193 -9.54 2.64 18.05
N GLU A 194 -10.77 2.50 17.53
CA GLU A 194 -11.75 3.60 17.45
C GLU A 194 -12.43 3.87 18.81
N LEU A 195 -12.26 2.97 19.79
CA LEU A 195 -12.88 3.03 21.12
C LEU A 195 -11.92 3.49 22.24
N GLU A 196 -10.64 3.71 21.92
CA GLU A 196 -9.64 4.35 22.79
C GLU A 196 -9.46 5.83 22.45
#